data_AF-A0A0A1WIF2-F1
#
_entry.id   AF-A0A0A1WIF2-F1
#
_cell.length_a   1.000
_cell.length_b   1.000
_cell.length_c   1.000
_cell.angle_alpha   90.00
_cell.angle_beta   90.00
_cell.angle_gamma   90.00
#
_symmetry.space_group_name_H-M   'P 1'
#
loop_
_entity.id
_entity.type
_entity.pdbx_description
1 polymer ?
#
loop_
_entity_poly.entity_id
_entity_poly.type
_entity_poly.pdbx_seq_one_letter_code
_entity_poly.pdbx_strand_id
1 'polypeptide(L)'
;SQVRVFTLQSLISYSVCLKSLRMAHRLIFLSILCGQLLYTVNCSSPIQSSPNVAPFLTYLCDDDLLKSAVNKVEQLSLKLENYNLRMQSELMAMKEQLLRDLKTNLELFASKTTAKCNEEAASPVAKKHSSCTEAMRQENGKYATSGVYEIHLPQFLQQPFYVYCLRDPNDGEPWTIIQRRLSNDTDFYRGWRAFEHG
;
A
#
# COMPACT_ATOMS: atom_id res chain seq x y z
N SER A 1 14.57 19.62 -59.66
CA SER A 1 13.72 20.70 -59.12
C SER A 1 13.15 20.46 -57.72
N GLN A 2 13.27 19.28 -57.10
CA GLN A 2 12.77 19.04 -55.73
C GLN A 2 13.71 19.50 -54.59
N VAL A 3 15.03 19.51 -54.78
CA VAL A 3 15.99 19.90 -53.71
C VAL A 3 15.90 21.39 -53.33
N ARG A 4 15.50 22.27 -54.26
CA ARG A 4 15.36 23.72 -53.98
C ARG A 4 14.09 24.10 -53.21
N VAL A 5 13.07 23.23 -53.20
CA VAL A 5 11.80 23.49 -52.49
C VAL A 5 11.94 23.21 -50.99
N PHE A 6 12.67 22.14 -50.63
CA PHE A 6 12.93 21.77 -49.23
C PHE A 6 13.78 22.81 -48.46
N THR A 7 14.74 23.46 -49.13
CA THR A 7 15.59 24.47 -48.48
C THR A 7 14.84 25.78 -48.19
N LEU A 8 13.91 26.17 -49.07
CA LEU A 8 13.06 27.37 -48.89
C LEU A 8 12.02 27.19 -47.77
N GLN A 9 11.36 26.02 -47.68
CA GLN A 9 10.42 25.73 -46.58
C GLN A 9 11.12 25.70 -45.22
N SER A 10 12.34 25.15 -45.17
CA SER A 10 13.14 25.12 -43.93
C SER A 10 13.52 26.53 -43.47
N LEU A 11 14.03 27.39 -44.37
CA LEU A 11 14.40 28.78 -44.06
C LEU A 11 13.22 29.67 -43.62
N ILE A 12 12.03 29.48 -44.21
CA ILE A 12 10.82 30.21 -43.81
C ILE A 12 10.39 29.76 -42.40
N SER A 13 10.44 28.46 -42.10
CA SER A 13 10.11 27.92 -40.79
C SER A 13 11.07 28.44 -39.70
N TYR A 14 12.39 28.50 -39.98
CA TYR A 14 13.37 29.12 -39.08
C TYR A 14 13.12 30.62 -38.89
N SER A 15 12.78 31.36 -39.94
CA SER A 15 12.49 32.80 -39.84
C SER A 15 11.24 33.10 -39.01
N VAL A 16 10.19 32.29 -39.14
CA VAL A 16 8.96 32.40 -38.34
C VAL A 16 9.22 32.01 -36.89
N CYS A 17 9.98 30.95 -36.64
CA CYS A 17 10.38 30.52 -35.30
C CYS A 17 11.27 31.57 -34.61
N LEU A 18 12.21 32.18 -35.33
CA LEU A 18 13.10 33.23 -34.81
C LEU A 18 12.33 34.53 -34.52
N LYS A 19 11.30 34.87 -35.32
CA LYS A 19 10.39 35.99 -35.03
C LYS A 19 9.51 35.71 -33.82
N SER A 20 8.98 34.49 -33.69
CA SER A 20 8.21 34.07 -32.52
C SER A 20 9.04 34.11 -31.24
N LEU A 21 10.29 33.63 -31.31
CA LEU A 21 11.24 33.67 -30.19
C LEU A 21 11.62 35.11 -29.80
N ARG A 22 11.79 36.02 -30.76
CA ARG A 22 12.00 37.46 -30.49
C ARG A 22 10.78 38.12 -29.84
N MET A 23 9.58 37.73 -30.23
CA MET A 23 8.33 38.24 -29.62
C MET A 23 8.15 37.70 -28.20
N ALA A 24 8.44 36.41 -27.97
CA ALA A 24 8.44 35.80 -26.64
C ALA A 24 9.47 36.46 -25.71
N HIS A 25 10.68 36.72 -26.21
CA HIS A 25 11.71 37.43 -25.43
C HIS A 25 11.28 38.85 -25.09
N ARG A 26 10.60 39.57 -26.01
CA ARG A 26 10.04 40.90 -25.72
C ARG A 26 8.93 40.85 -24.67
N LEU A 27 8.09 39.82 -24.67
CA LEU A 27 7.04 39.63 -23.66
C LEU A 27 7.62 39.28 -22.29
N ILE A 28 8.67 38.45 -22.24
CA ILE A 28 9.39 38.12 -20.99
C ILE A 28 10.10 39.36 -20.46
N PHE A 29 10.76 40.15 -21.33
CA PHE A 29 11.35 41.42 -20.93
C PHE A 29 10.30 42.42 -20.46
N LEU A 30 9.12 42.47 -21.10
CA LEU A 30 8.00 43.30 -20.65
C LEU A 30 7.44 42.83 -19.31
N SER A 31 7.37 41.52 -19.04
CA SER A 31 6.94 41.01 -17.73
C SER A 31 7.98 41.23 -16.65
N ILE A 32 9.28 41.17 -16.98
CA ILE A 32 10.37 41.49 -16.06
C ILE A 32 10.42 43.00 -15.80
N LEU A 33 10.27 43.85 -16.83
CA LEU A 33 10.18 45.30 -16.70
C LEU A 33 8.92 45.73 -15.94
N CYS A 34 7.78 45.08 -16.17
CA CYS A 34 6.56 45.28 -15.41
C CYS A 34 6.73 44.81 -13.97
N GLY A 35 7.37 43.64 -13.76
CA GLY A 35 7.74 43.14 -12.45
C GLY A 35 8.68 44.08 -11.71
N GLN A 36 9.68 44.66 -12.38
CA GLN A 36 10.58 45.66 -11.82
C GLN A 36 9.87 47.00 -11.57
N LEU A 37 8.98 47.45 -12.47
CA LEU A 37 8.15 48.64 -12.26
C LEU A 37 7.25 48.49 -11.03
N LEU A 38 6.66 47.30 -10.83
CA LEU A 38 5.86 46.95 -9.67
C LEU A 38 6.73 46.81 -8.40
N TYR A 39 7.95 46.27 -8.52
CA TYR A 39 8.90 46.15 -7.42
C TYR A 39 9.52 47.51 -7.02
N THR A 40 9.59 48.47 -7.96
CA THR A 40 10.06 49.84 -7.73
C THR A 40 8.96 50.83 -7.33
N VAL A 41 7.72 50.37 -7.13
CA VAL A 41 6.73 51.14 -6.35
C VAL A 41 7.20 51.12 -4.89
N ASN A 42 8.21 51.94 -4.63
CA ASN A 42 8.73 52.24 -3.32
C ASN A 42 7.63 53.06 -2.62
N CYS A 43 6.89 52.44 -1.70
CA CYS A 43 5.84 53.06 -0.90
C CYS A 43 6.43 54.05 0.13
N SER A 44 7.08 55.11 -0.35
CA SER A 44 7.82 56.08 0.47
C SER A 44 7.54 57.54 0.09
N SER A 45 6.39 57.85 -0.52
CA SER A 45 5.92 59.24 -0.63
C SER A 45 4.43 59.37 -0.32
N PRO A 46 4.00 60.42 0.40
CA PRO A 46 2.59 60.63 0.71
C PRO A 46 1.88 61.05 -0.59
N ILE A 47 1.19 60.11 -1.22
CA ILE A 47 0.38 60.40 -2.40
C ILE A 47 -0.85 61.18 -1.91
N GLN A 48 -0.89 62.49 -2.20
CA GLN A 48 -2.17 63.20 -2.26
C GLN A 48 -3.05 62.47 -3.29
N SER A 49 -4.13 61.87 -2.81
CA SER A 49 -4.99 60.98 -3.57
C SER A 49 -5.59 61.69 -4.79
N SER A 50 -5.18 61.27 -5.98
CA SER A 50 -6.00 61.43 -7.19
C SER A 50 -7.11 60.38 -7.16
N PRO A 51 -8.37 60.73 -7.48
CA PRO A 51 -9.55 59.89 -7.21
C PRO A 51 -9.68 58.63 -8.10
N ASN A 52 -8.68 58.29 -8.93
CA ASN A 52 -8.79 57.24 -9.95
C ASN A 52 -7.76 56.09 -9.81
N VAL A 53 -7.24 55.81 -8.61
CA VAL A 53 -6.41 54.61 -8.41
C VAL A 53 -7.33 53.39 -8.22
N ALA A 54 -7.10 52.34 -9.01
CA ALA A 54 -7.87 51.10 -8.93
C ALA A 54 -7.79 50.49 -7.51
N PRO A 55 -8.93 50.08 -6.89
CA PRO A 55 -8.98 49.58 -5.51
C PRO A 55 -8.08 48.37 -5.21
N PHE A 56 -7.66 47.66 -6.26
CA PHE A 56 -6.75 46.52 -6.16
C PHE A 56 -5.33 46.91 -5.69
N LEU A 57 -4.81 48.08 -6.08
CA LEU A 57 -3.43 48.48 -5.77
C LEU A 57 -3.25 48.94 -4.32
N THR A 58 -4.29 49.48 -3.69
CA THR A 58 -4.27 49.85 -2.27
C THR A 58 -4.19 48.63 -1.35
N TYR A 59 -4.75 47.50 -1.79
CA TYR A 59 -4.77 46.26 -1.00
C TYR A 59 -3.38 45.59 -0.86
N LEU A 60 -2.47 45.85 -1.81
CA LEU A 60 -1.11 45.31 -1.77
C LEU A 60 -0.15 46.14 -0.89
N CYS A 61 -0.57 47.31 -0.43
CA CYS A 61 0.27 48.23 0.37
C CYS A 61 -0.03 48.18 1.88
N ASP A 62 -1.00 47.37 2.33
CA ASP A 62 -1.29 47.14 3.75
C ASP A 62 -0.39 46.03 4.34
N ASP A 63 0.86 46.40 4.61
CA ASP A 63 1.93 45.53 5.15
C ASP A 63 1.53 44.90 6.50
N ASP A 64 0.71 45.58 7.31
CA ASP A 64 0.24 45.08 8.60
C ASP A 64 -0.71 43.88 8.48
N LEU A 65 -1.59 43.87 7.48
CA LEU A 65 -2.51 42.75 7.24
C LEU A 65 -1.75 41.53 6.74
N LEU A 66 -0.75 41.75 5.87
CA LEU A 66 0.12 40.70 5.36
C LEU A 66 0.99 40.09 6.48
N LYS A 67 1.62 40.93 7.31
CA LYS A 67 2.40 40.47 8.49
C LYS A 67 1.52 39.69 9.47
N SER A 68 0.30 40.16 9.73
CA SER A 68 -0.67 39.44 10.56
C SER A 68 -1.03 38.07 9.99
N ALA A 69 -1.25 38.00 8.67
CA ALA A 69 -1.56 36.75 7.99
C ALA A 69 -0.37 35.78 8.02
N VAL A 70 0.86 36.25 7.74
CA VAL A 70 2.09 35.44 7.77
C VAL A 70 2.33 34.86 9.17
N ASN A 71 2.21 35.68 10.23
CA ASN A 71 2.37 35.23 11.60
C ASN A 71 1.33 34.16 11.99
N LYS A 72 0.08 34.29 11.52
CA LYS A 72 -0.96 33.27 11.71
C LYS A 72 -0.64 31.97 10.97
N VAL A 73 -0.12 32.05 9.75
CA VAL A 73 0.30 30.88 8.97
C VAL A 73 1.45 30.15 9.66
N GLU A 74 2.44 30.88 10.17
CA GLU A 74 3.56 30.31 10.92
C GLU A 74 3.08 29.64 12.21
N GLN A 75 2.17 30.30 12.95
CA GLN A 75 1.55 29.72 14.14
C GLN A 75 0.79 28.42 13.81
N LEU A 76 0.08 28.37 12.68
CA LEU A 76 -0.61 27.16 12.23
C LEU A 76 0.36 26.07 11.81
N SER A 77 1.47 26.41 11.16
CA SER A 77 2.54 25.47 10.82
C SER A 77 3.12 24.81 12.07
N LEU A 78 3.43 25.61 13.10
CA LEU A 78 3.93 25.11 14.38
C LEU A 78 2.91 24.24 15.11
N LYS A 79 1.61 24.60 15.06
CA LYS A 79 0.55 23.75 15.62
C LYS A 79 0.47 22.42 14.90
N LEU A 80 0.51 22.42 13.57
CA LEU A 80 0.44 21.21 12.75
C LEU A 80 1.62 20.29 13.04
N GLU A 81 2.82 20.84 13.15
CA GLU A 81 4.03 20.08 13.49
C GLU A 81 3.94 19.47 14.90
N ASN A 82 3.48 20.25 15.89
CA ASN A 82 3.24 19.72 17.24
C ASN A 82 2.18 18.61 17.27
N TYR A 83 1.09 18.75 16.50
CA TYR A 83 0.11 17.67 16.36
C TYR A 83 0.70 16.43 15.70
N ASN A 84 1.50 16.60 14.65
CA ASN A 84 2.15 15.48 13.97
C ASN A 84 3.12 14.74 14.91
N LEU A 85 3.96 15.48 15.64
CA LEU A 85 4.87 14.91 16.64
C LEU A 85 4.12 14.17 17.75
N ARG A 86 3.01 14.73 18.24
CA ARG A 86 2.16 14.07 19.24
C ARG A 86 1.55 12.78 18.70
N MET A 87 0.96 12.82 17.50
CA MET A 87 0.38 11.63 16.86
C MET A 87 1.45 10.56 16.60
N GLN A 88 2.65 10.95 16.19
CA GLN A 88 3.78 10.03 16.04
C GLN A 88 4.20 9.41 17.38
N SER A 89 4.26 10.21 18.45
CA SER A 89 4.55 9.71 19.79
C SER A 89 3.51 8.70 20.26
N GLU A 90 2.23 9.00 20.09
CA GLU A 90 1.12 8.10 20.44
C GLU A 90 1.15 6.80 19.60
N LEU A 91 1.42 6.90 18.30
CA LEU A 91 1.58 5.73 17.41
C LEU A 91 2.77 4.86 17.83
N MET A 92 3.90 5.47 18.17
CA MET A 92 5.10 4.75 18.62
C MET A 92 4.86 4.07 19.97
N ALA A 93 4.16 4.72 20.90
CA ALA A 93 3.78 4.12 22.17
C ALA A 93 2.83 2.92 21.96
N MET A 94 1.85 3.05 21.06
CA MET A 94 0.93 1.96 20.72
C MET A 94 1.65 0.80 20.03
N LYS A 95 2.57 1.10 19.10
CA LYS A 95 3.40 0.10 18.42
C LYS A 95 4.25 -0.67 19.42
N GLU A 96 4.90 0.04 20.35
CA GLU A 96 5.74 -0.59 21.36
C GLU A 96 4.92 -1.46 22.33
N GLN A 97 3.72 -0.99 22.71
CA GLN A 97 2.80 -1.78 23.51
C GLN A 97 2.38 -3.07 22.78
N LEU A 98 1.99 -2.96 21.51
CA LEU A 98 1.61 -4.12 20.69
C LEU A 98 2.78 -5.10 20.53
N LEU A 99 4.00 -4.59 20.33
CA LEU A 99 5.18 -5.42 20.20
C LEU A 99 5.51 -6.15 21.51
N ARG A 100 5.34 -5.49 22.66
CA ARG A 100 5.46 -6.13 23.97
C ARG A 100 4.41 -7.20 24.17
N ASP A 101 3.15 -6.92 23.87
CA ASP A 101 2.05 -7.89 24.02
C ASP A 101 2.23 -9.11 23.10
N LEU A 102 2.73 -8.91 21.88
CA LEU A 102 3.09 -10.01 20.99
C LEU A 102 4.24 -10.85 21.55
N LYS A 103 5.27 -10.20 22.10
CA LYS A 103 6.43 -10.86 22.69
C LYS A 103 6.05 -11.67 23.94
N THR A 104 5.27 -11.10 24.84
CA THR A 104 4.82 -11.79 26.07
C THR A 104 3.92 -12.97 25.74
N ASN A 105 3.03 -12.82 24.76
CA ASN A 105 2.21 -13.93 24.28
C ASN A 105 3.08 -15.05 23.69
N LEU A 106 4.09 -14.72 22.88
CA LEU A 106 5.02 -15.70 22.32
C LEU A 106 5.81 -16.45 23.41
N GLU A 107 6.28 -15.74 24.44
CA GLU A 107 6.98 -16.33 25.60
C GLU A 107 6.03 -17.19 26.46
N LEU A 108 4.77 -16.78 26.59
CA LEU A 108 3.73 -17.58 27.26
C LEU A 108 3.43 -18.86 26.47
N PHE A 109 3.35 -18.78 25.13
CA PHE A 109 3.20 -19.98 24.29
C PHE A 109 4.43 -20.89 24.38
N ALA A 110 5.64 -20.34 24.42
CA ALA A 110 6.88 -21.10 24.56
C ALA A 110 7.00 -21.81 25.92
N SER A 111 6.59 -21.15 27.02
CA SER A 111 6.56 -21.76 28.34
C SER A 111 5.43 -22.78 28.50
N LYS A 112 4.30 -22.60 27.79
CA LYS A 112 3.22 -23.58 27.72
C LYS A 112 3.60 -24.81 26.89
N THR A 113 4.42 -24.67 25.84
CA THR A 113 4.95 -25.82 25.10
C THR A 113 6.02 -26.58 25.88
N THR A 114 6.82 -25.95 26.74
CA THR A 114 7.77 -26.67 27.61
C THR A 114 7.09 -27.33 28.81
N ALA A 115 6.03 -26.74 29.36
CA ALA A 115 5.22 -27.34 30.43
C ALA A 115 4.35 -28.51 29.92
N LYS A 116 3.86 -28.45 28.66
CA LYS A 116 3.08 -29.53 28.05
C LYS A 116 3.94 -30.67 27.48
N CYS A 117 5.27 -30.59 27.57
CA CYS A 117 6.16 -31.68 27.16
C CYS A 117 6.53 -32.67 28.27
N ASN A 118 5.95 -32.57 29.48
CA ASN A 118 6.18 -33.56 30.54
C ASN A 118 4.92 -34.33 31.00
N GLU A 119 3.75 -34.09 30.42
CA GLU A 119 2.56 -34.93 30.64
C GLU A 119 1.76 -35.09 29.34
N GLU A 120 2.30 -35.92 28.44
CA GLU A 120 1.49 -36.79 27.58
C GLU A 120 2.33 -38.03 27.22
N ALA A 121 2.79 -38.72 28.27
CA ALA A 121 2.85 -40.17 28.24
C ALA A 121 1.43 -40.67 28.55
N ALA A 122 0.86 -41.44 27.61
CA ALA A 122 -0.44 -42.14 27.66
C ALA A 122 -1.67 -41.44 27.06
N SER A 123 -1.60 -41.14 25.76
CA SER A 123 -2.71 -41.27 24.81
C SER A 123 -2.18 -42.12 23.64
N PRO A 124 -2.95 -43.04 23.01
CA PRO A 124 -2.37 -44.02 22.08
C PRO A 124 -1.65 -43.26 20.97
N VAL A 125 -0.35 -43.53 20.83
CA VAL A 125 0.56 -42.94 19.85
C VAL A 125 -0.19 -42.72 18.54
N ALA A 126 -0.61 -41.48 18.29
CA ALA A 126 -1.30 -41.13 17.06
C ALA A 126 -0.28 -41.36 15.94
N LYS A 127 -0.41 -42.49 15.25
CA LYS A 127 0.41 -42.81 14.09
C LYS A 127 0.26 -41.64 13.13
N LYS A 128 1.38 -40.97 12.83
CA LYS A 128 1.41 -39.85 11.90
C LYS A 128 1.34 -40.42 10.49
N HIS A 129 0.14 -40.43 9.91
CA HIS A 129 -0.08 -40.96 8.57
C HIS A 129 0.25 -39.90 7.52
N SER A 130 0.96 -40.32 6.46
CA SER A 130 1.37 -39.43 5.37
C SER A 130 0.38 -39.44 4.19
N SER A 131 -0.53 -40.42 4.16
CA SER A 131 -1.51 -40.60 3.09
C SER A 131 -2.81 -41.23 3.61
N CYS A 132 -3.89 -41.10 2.84
CA CYS A 132 -5.16 -41.79 3.11
C CYS A 132 -4.99 -43.32 3.15
N THR A 133 -4.10 -43.86 2.33
CA THR A 133 -3.76 -45.29 2.31
C THR A 133 -3.22 -45.76 3.65
N GLU A 134 -2.36 -44.98 4.30
CA GLU A 134 -1.86 -45.29 5.64
C GLU A 134 -2.92 -45.01 6.72
N ALA A 135 -3.61 -43.88 6.63
CA ALA A 135 -4.58 -43.44 7.64
C ALA A 135 -5.79 -44.36 7.75
N MET A 136 -6.21 -44.97 6.64
CA MET A 136 -7.37 -45.86 6.61
C MET A 136 -7.01 -47.34 6.84
N ARG A 137 -5.72 -47.70 6.90
CA ARG A 137 -5.29 -49.11 6.97
C ARG A 137 -5.60 -49.71 8.35
N GLN A 138 -6.39 -50.78 8.35
CA GLN A 138 -6.75 -51.53 9.55
C GLN A 138 -5.87 -52.78 9.72
N GLU A 139 -5.84 -53.33 10.94
CA GLU A 139 -5.04 -54.53 11.27
C GLU A 139 -5.45 -55.78 10.47
N ASN A 140 -6.71 -55.85 10.06
CA ASN A 140 -7.25 -56.94 9.22
C ASN A 140 -6.85 -56.82 7.74
N GLY A 141 -6.01 -55.84 7.38
CA GLY A 141 -5.58 -55.56 6.00
C GLY A 141 -6.60 -54.81 5.14
N LYS A 142 -7.79 -54.49 5.67
CA LYS A 142 -8.82 -53.72 4.98
C LYS A 142 -8.71 -52.22 5.27
N TYR A 143 -9.42 -51.43 4.48
CA TYR A 143 -9.54 -49.98 4.70
C TYR A 143 -10.79 -49.64 5.49
N ALA A 144 -10.65 -48.69 6.41
CA ALA A 144 -11.73 -48.08 7.17
C ALA A 144 -12.76 -47.39 6.24
N THR A 145 -13.87 -46.93 6.80
CA THR A 145 -14.91 -46.22 6.04
C THR A 145 -14.43 -44.86 5.54
N SER A 146 -14.96 -44.40 4.41
CA SER A 146 -14.70 -43.06 3.89
C SER A 146 -15.03 -41.98 4.92
N GLY A 147 -14.19 -40.95 5.03
CA GLY A 147 -14.30 -39.96 6.08
C GLY A 147 -13.18 -38.94 6.06
N VAL A 148 -13.15 -38.07 7.08
CA VAL A 148 -12.09 -37.08 7.26
C VAL A 148 -10.99 -37.69 8.11
N TYR A 149 -9.75 -37.61 7.61
CA TYR A 149 -8.57 -38.13 8.28
C TYR A 149 -7.50 -37.04 8.39
N GLU A 150 -6.71 -37.10 9.46
CA GLU A 150 -5.57 -36.21 9.67
C GLU A 150 -4.34 -36.78 8.95
N ILE A 151 -3.70 -35.94 8.14
CA ILE A 151 -2.50 -36.26 7.36
C ILE A 151 -1.36 -35.34 7.78
N HIS A 152 -0.17 -35.92 7.88
CA HIS A 152 1.03 -35.20 8.27
C HIS A 152 2.14 -35.38 7.23
N LEU A 153 2.47 -34.27 6.54
CA LEU A 153 3.50 -34.20 5.50
C LEU A 153 4.62 -33.25 5.95
N PRO A 154 5.51 -33.65 6.87
CA PRO A 154 6.50 -32.75 7.49
C PRO A 154 7.49 -32.15 6.50
N GLN A 155 7.66 -32.79 5.33
CA GLN A 155 8.51 -32.31 4.25
C GLN A 155 7.93 -31.09 3.50
N PHE A 156 6.62 -30.84 3.62
CA PHE A 156 5.94 -29.74 2.94
C PHE A 156 5.24 -28.78 3.91
N LEU A 157 4.66 -29.31 4.98
CA LEU A 157 3.86 -28.56 5.95
C LEU A 157 4.32 -28.89 7.37
N GLN A 158 4.51 -27.85 8.19
CA GLN A 158 4.93 -28.03 9.59
C GLN A 158 3.82 -28.64 10.47
N GLN A 159 2.57 -28.46 10.08
CA GLN A 159 1.40 -28.89 10.86
C GLN A 159 0.61 -29.94 10.06
N PRO A 160 0.00 -30.93 10.75
CA PRO A 160 -0.98 -31.82 10.14
C PRO A 160 -2.18 -31.04 9.60
N PHE A 161 -2.86 -31.61 8.61
CA PHE A 161 -4.06 -31.05 8.01
C PHE A 161 -5.07 -32.16 7.71
N TYR A 162 -6.33 -31.78 7.58
CA TYR A 162 -7.43 -32.72 7.37
C TYR A 162 -7.77 -32.87 5.90
N VAL A 163 -7.95 -34.11 5.45
CA VAL A 163 -8.42 -34.44 4.10
C VAL A 163 -9.58 -35.40 4.16
N TYR A 164 -10.41 -35.39 3.12
CA TYR A 164 -11.41 -36.45 2.95
C TYR A 164 -10.80 -37.63 2.21
N CYS A 165 -10.76 -38.79 2.86
CA CYS A 165 -10.34 -40.05 2.26
C CYS A 165 -11.55 -40.87 1.84
N LEU A 166 -11.55 -41.31 0.58
CA LEU A 166 -12.63 -42.09 -0.01
C LEU A 166 -12.16 -43.53 -0.21
N ARG A 167 -12.86 -44.48 0.42
CA ARG A 167 -12.61 -45.92 0.21
C ARG A 167 -12.89 -46.30 -1.24
N ASP A 168 -11.99 -47.07 -1.84
CA ASP A 168 -12.21 -47.63 -3.17
C ASP A 168 -13.35 -48.66 -3.15
N PRO A 169 -14.32 -48.59 -4.08
CA PRO A 169 -15.42 -49.55 -4.14
C PRO A 169 -15.00 -51.01 -4.37
N ASN A 170 -13.81 -51.24 -4.93
CA ASN A 170 -13.26 -52.55 -5.25
C ASN A 170 -12.21 -53.01 -4.22
N ASP A 171 -12.23 -52.45 -3.00
CA ASP A 171 -11.24 -52.70 -1.94
C ASP A 171 -9.78 -52.39 -2.35
N GLY A 172 -9.60 -51.54 -3.37
CA GLY A 172 -8.31 -50.96 -3.74
C GLY A 172 -7.80 -49.90 -2.74
N GLU A 173 -6.65 -49.29 -3.06
CA GLU A 173 -6.12 -48.20 -2.24
C GLU A 173 -7.11 -47.01 -2.20
N PRO A 174 -7.33 -46.41 -1.02
CA PRO A 174 -8.27 -45.32 -0.88
C PRO A 174 -7.73 -44.03 -1.51
N TRP A 175 -8.66 -43.18 -1.92
CA TRP A 175 -8.38 -41.93 -2.62
C TRP A 175 -8.34 -40.74 -1.66
N THR A 176 -7.32 -39.90 -1.80
CA THR A 176 -7.31 -38.55 -1.18
C THR A 176 -8.10 -37.60 -2.08
N ILE A 177 -9.21 -37.06 -1.57
CA ILE A 177 -10.03 -36.11 -2.35
C ILE A 177 -9.48 -34.69 -2.18
N ILE A 178 -9.02 -34.11 -3.29
CA ILE A 178 -8.50 -32.73 -3.34
C ILE A 178 -9.50 -31.71 -3.86
N GLN A 179 -10.55 -32.15 -4.57
CA GLN A 179 -11.62 -31.29 -5.07
C GLN A 179 -12.91 -32.11 -5.22
N ARG A 180 -14.07 -31.53 -4.86
CA ARG A 180 -15.39 -32.16 -5.01
C ARG A 180 -16.40 -31.14 -5.52
N ARG A 181 -17.22 -31.55 -6.49
CA ARG A 181 -18.39 -30.79 -7.00
C ARG A 181 -19.63 -31.65 -6.82
N LEU A 182 -20.62 -31.13 -6.10
CA LEU A 182 -21.88 -31.83 -5.79
C LEU A 182 -23.08 -30.97 -6.12
N SER A 183 -23.02 -29.70 -5.69
CA SER A 183 -24.03 -28.68 -5.89
C SER A 183 -23.38 -27.40 -6.42
N ASN A 184 -24.22 -26.43 -6.80
CA ASN A 184 -23.77 -25.12 -7.24
C ASN A 184 -23.53 -24.14 -6.07
N ASP A 185 -23.38 -24.64 -4.84
CA ASP A 185 -23.29 -23.79 -3.64
C ASP A 185 -21.89 -23.20 -3.43
N THR A 186 -20.88 -23.79 -4.05
CA THR A 186 -19.49 -23.34 -3.93
C THR A 186 -19.06 -22.63 -5.22
N ASP A 187 -18.69 -21.36 -5.11
CA ASP A 187 -18.07 -20.63 -6.21
C ASP A 187 -16.63 -21.09 -6.41
N PHE A 188 -16.30 -21.49 -7.65
CA PHE A 188 -14.96 -21.90 -8.08
C PHE A 188 -14.25 -20.84 -8.92
N TYR A 189 -14.91 -19.72 -9.22
CA TYR A 189 -14.30 -18.60 -9.95
C TYR A 189 -13.49 -17.72 -8.99
N ARG A 190 -12.34 -18.25 -8.55
CA ARG A 190 -11.47 -17.62 -7.55
C ARG A 190 -10.11 -17.24 -8.13
N GLY A 191 -9.43 -16.27 -7.50
CA GLY A 191 -8.06 -15.91 -7.85
C GLY A 191 -7.03 -16.95 -7.38
N TRP A 192 -5.80 -16.86 -7.90
CA TRP A 192 -4.69 -17.79 -7.62
C TRP A 192 -4.49 -18.07 -6.13
N ARG A 193 -4.45 -17.02 -5.31
CA ARG A 193 -4.19 -17.13 -3.86
C ARG A 193 -5.22 -18.02 -3.15
N ALA A 194 -6.46 -18.08 -3.63
CA ALA A 194 -7.47 -18.96 -3.05
C ALA A 194 -7.17 -20.43 -3.38
N PHE A 195 -6.84 -20.74 -4.63
CA PHE A 195 -6.47 -22.10 -5.03
C PHE A 195 -5.18 -22.60 -4.36
N GLU A 196 -4.23 -21.71 -4.11
CA GLU A 196 -2.99 -22.04 -3.42
C GLU A 196 -3.22 -22.46 -1.95
N HIS A 197 -4.18 -21.83 -1.27
CA HIS A 197 -4.45 -22.11 0.15
C HIS A 197 -5.62 -23.09 0.38
N GLY A 198 -6.40 -23.40 -0.66
CA GLY A 198 -7.61 -24.23 -0.57
C GLY A 198 -8.86 -23.42 -0.26
#